data_AF-X1PD89-F1
#
_entry.id   AF-X1PD89-F1
#
_cell.length_a   1.000
_cell.length_b   1.000
_cell.length_c   1.000
_cell.angle_alpha   90.00
_cell.angle_beta   90.00
_cell.angle_gamma   90.00
#
_symmetry.space_group_name_H-M   'P 1'
#
loop_
_entity.id
_entity.type
_entity.pdbx_description
1 polymer ?
#
loop_
_entity_poly.entity_id
_entity_poly.type
_entity_poly.pdbx_seq_one_letter_code
_entity_poly.pdbx_strand_id
1 'polypeptide(L)'
;MADPRLPDANDRLACVIESLDGTWHRPFTTFELAAIQSLVEPEEQLELDGLSDQAWRERIGNAVPPAAAEAVADVMGTTLLLVAQGETFVLSSMPIWVRPVAVGLSVAQREAA
;
A
#
# COMPACT_ATOMS: atom_id res chain seq x y z
N MET A 1 6.27 -27.89 22.13
CA MET A 1 6.98 -28.89 21.31
C MET A 1 6.23 -28.94 19.99
N ALA A 2 6.86 -28.58 18.86
CA ALA A 2 6.19 -28.65 17.56
C ALA A 2 5.95 -30.11 17.17
N ASP A 3 4.82 -30.42 16.54
CA ASP A 3 4.55 -31.74 16.00
C ASP A 3 5.60 -32.06 14.91
N PRO A 4 6.36 -33.17 15.01
CA PRO A 4 7.41 -33.52 14.05
C PRO A 4 6.87 -34.02 12.70
N ARG A 5 5.55 -34.20 12.54
CA ARG A 5 4.94 -34.65 11.29
C ARG A 5 4.92 -33.53 10.27
N LEU A 6 5.29 -33.86 9.03
CA LEU A 6 5.08 -32.95 7.91
C LEU A 6 3.56 -32.81 7.67
N PRO A 7 3.08 -31.58 7.42
CA PRO A 7 1.68 -31.35 7.09
C PRO A 7 1.32 -31.93 5.72
N ASP A 8 0.04 -32.25 5.52
CA ASP A 8 -0.47 -32.72 4.24
C ASP A 8 -0.45 -31.59 3.19
N ALA A 9 -0.38 -31.95 1.90
CA ALA A 9 -0.19 -30.99 0.81
C ALA A 9 -1.25 -29.88 0.73
N ASN A 10 -2.46 -30.13 1.26
CA ASN A 10 -3.58 -29.18 1.25
C ASN A 10 -3.88 -28.60 2.63
N ASP A 11 -3.03 -28.84 3.63
CA ASP A 11 -3.24 -28.24 4.93
C ASP A 11 -3.08 -26.71 4.84
N ARG A 12 -3.99 -25.98 5.49
CA ARG A 12 -3.87 -24.54 5.65
C ARG A 12 -2.97 -24.26 6.85
N LEU A 13 -1.73 -23.87 6.55
CA LEU A 13 -0.69 -23.67 7.54
C LEU A 13 -0.18 -22.23 7.50
N ALA A 14 0.23 -21.70 8.65
CA ALA A 14 1.12 -20.55 8.70
C ALA A 14 2.57 -21.05 8.65
N CYS A 15 3.12 -21.19 7.44
CA CYS A 15 4.50 -21.61 7.26
C CYS A 15 5.47 -20.44 7.53
N VAL A 16 6.52 -20.71 8.28
CA VAL A 16 7.72 -19.87 8.34
C VAL A 16 8.80 -20.57 7.53
N ILE A 17 9.34 -19.86 6.55
CA ILE A 17 10.49 -20.32 5.76
C ILE A 17 11.71 -19.62 6.33
N GLU A 18 12.66 -20.41 6.84
CA GLU A 18 14.00 -19.92 7.15
C GLU A 18 14.85 -19.97 5.88
N SER A 19 15.30 -18.80 5.44
CA SER A 19 16.22 -18.66 4.30
C SER A 19 17.64 -19.07 4.71
N LEU A 20 18.50 -19.34 3.71
CA LEU A 20 19.90 -19.72 3.92
C LEU A 20 20.73 -18.61 4.61
N ASP A 21 20.26 -17.37 4.57
CA ASP A 21 20.84 -16.21 5.24
C ASP A 21 20.32 -16.01 6.68
N GLY A 22 19.49 -16.93 7.19
CA GLY A 22 18.89 -16.85 8.52
C GLY A 22 17.70 -15.89 8.62
N THR A 23 17.24 -15.33 7.50
CA THR A 23 16.02 -14.50 7.51
C THR A 23 14.76 -15.37 7.48
N TRP A 24 13.69 -14.88 8.10
CA TRP A 24 12.41 -15.58 8.16
C TRP A 24 11.40 -14.94 7.21
N HIS A 25 10.76 -15.76 6.39
CA HIS A 25 9.70 -15.34 5.48
C HIS A 25 8.37 -15.99 5.87
N ARG A 26 7.32 -15.19 5.90
CA ARG A 26 5.93 -15.67 5.92
C ARG A 26 5.05 -14.81 5.03
N PRO A 27 3.94 -15.35 4.51
CA PRO A 27 2.92 -14.51 3.89
C PRO A 27 2.36 -13.47 4.86
N PHE A 28 1.98 -12.30 4.33
CA PHE A 28 1.21 -11.31 5.08
C PHE A 28 -0.17 -11.87 5.42
N THR A 29 -0.63 -11.60 6.64
CA THR A 29 -2.00 -11.86 7.06
C THR A 29 -2.96 -10.93 6.33
N THR A 30 -4.26 -11.26 6.33
CA THR A 30 -5.29 -10.40 5.72
C THR A 30 -5.39 -9.06 6.43
N PHE A 31 -5.18 -9.01 7.75
CA PHE A 31 -5.11 -7.76 8.52
C PHE A 31 -3.92 -6.88 8.08
N GLU A 32 -2.74 -7.47 7.92
CA GLU A 32 -1.56 -6.73 7.47
C GLU A 32 -1.72 -6.18 6.06
N LEU A 33 -2.34 -6.93 5.15
CA LEU A 33 -2.67 -6.42 3.83
C LEU A 33 -3.64 -5.23 3.90
N ALA A 34 -4.63 -5.28 4.78
CA ALA A 34 -5.56 -4.17 4.98
C ALA A 34 -4.84 -2.93 5.53
N ALA A 35 -3.95 -3.11 6.50
CA ALA A 35 -3.15 -2.02 7.05
C ALA A 35 -2.20 -1.40 6.03
N ILE A 36 -1.52 -2.22 5.21
CA ILE A 36 -0.68 -1.73 4.10
C ILE A 36 -1.50 -0.92 3.10
N GLN A 37 -2.75 -1.32 2.86
CA GLN A 37 -3.68 -0.61 2.00
C GLN A 37 -4.37 0.57 2.70
N SER A 38 -3.93 0.98 3.88
CA SER A 38 -4.50 2.10 4.66
C SER A 38 -6.00 1.95 4.95
N LEU A 39 -6.52 0.72 5.02
CA LEU A 39 -7.93 0.45 5.34
C LEU A 39 -8.20 0.43 6.84
N VAL A 40 -7.17 0.21 7.65
CA VAL A 40 -7.24 0.10 9.11
C VAL A 40 -5.86 0.42 9.69
N GLU A 41 -5.81 1.05 10.86
CA GLU A 41 -4.53 1.24 11.55
C GLU A 41 -4.11 -0.04 12.31
N PRO A 42 -2.79 -0.29 12.51
CA PRO A 42 -2.33 -1.50 13.17
C PRO A 42 -2.89 -1.72 14.59
N GLU A 43 -3.21 -0.65 15.31
CA GLU A 43 -3.80 -0.65 16.64
C GLU A 43 -5.32 -0.84 16.67
N GLU A 44 -5.99 -0.83 15.51
CA GLU A 44 -7.44 -0.90 15.41
C GLU A 44 -7.95 -2.33 15.18
N GLN A 45 -9.25 -2.51 15.43
CA GLN A 45 -9.93 -3.76 15.13
C GLN A 45 -10.55 -3.71 13.73
N LEU A 46 -10.28 -4.73 12.92
CA LEU A 46 -10.89 -4.93 11.61
C LEU A 46 -11.93 -6.05 11.66
N GLU A 47 -13.16 -5.75 11.23
CA GLU A 47 -14.21 -6.75 11.02
C GLU A 47 -14.56 -6.81 9.53
N LEU A 48 -14.57 -8.02 8.96
CA LEU A 48 -14.81 -8.25 7.54
C LEU A 48 -16.06 -9.11 7.33
N ASP A 49 -16.93 -8.68 6.44
CA ASP A 49 -18.15 -9.42 6.10
C ASP A 49 -17.88 -10.59 5.13
N GLY A 50 -18.51 -11.73 5.40
CA GLY A 50 -18.39 -12.98 4.64
C GLY A 50 -17.58 -14.05 5.36
N LEU A 51 -17.19 -15.10 4.62
CA LEU A 51 -16.50 -16.29 5.18
C LEU A 51 -15.25 -16.71 4.37
N SER A 52 -14.90 -15.96 3.32
CA SER A 52 -13.82 -16.33 2.40
C SER A 52 -12.63 -15.37 2.51
N ASP A 53 -11.55 -15.87 3.11
CA ASP A 53 -10.29 -15.13 3.22
C ASP A 53 -9.71 -14.76 1.85
N GLN A 54 -9.82 -15.65 0.86
CA GLN A 54 -9.40 -15.36 -0.52
C GLN A 54 -10.15 -14.15 -1.08
N ALA A 55 -11.47 -14.09 -0.89
CA ALA A 55 -12.29 -12.99 -1.40
C ALA A 55 -11.98 -11.67 -0.69
N TRP A 56 -11.66 -11.71 0.61
CA TRP A 56 -11.22 -10.53 1.35
C TRP A 56 -9.90 -10.01 0.81
N ARG A 57 -8.90 -10.87 0.66
CA ARG A 57 -7.56 -10.50 0.18
C ARG A 57 -7.60 -9.93 -1.24
N GLU A 58 -8.42 -10.49 -2.11
CA GLU A 58 -8.61 -9.98 -3.47
C GLU A 58 -9.20 -8.57 -3.44
N ARG A 59 -10.25 -8.32 -2.65
CA ARG A 59 -10.85 -6.98 -2.52
C ARG A 59 -9.88 -5.97 -1.92
N ILE A 60 -9.16 -6.35 -0.86
CA ILE A 60 -8.14 -5.50 -0.23
C ILE A 60 -7.04 -5.17 -1.24
N GLY A 61 -6.52 -6.16 -1.96
CA GLY A 61 -5.47 -5.97 -2.96
C GLY A 61 -5.89 -5.10 -4.15
N ASN A 62 -7.16 -5.17 -4.55
CA ASN A 62 -7.70 -4.38 -5.66
C ASN A 62 -8.18 -2.98 -5.24
N ALA A 63 -8.24 -2.67 -3.94
CA ALA A 63 -8.65 -1.36 -3.46
C ALA A 63 -7.60 -0.28 -3.78
N VAL A 64 -8.06 0.94 -4.01
CA VAL A 64 -7.21 2.13 -3.93
C VAL A 64 -7.03 2.47 -2.45
N PRO A 65 -5.80 2.65 -1.95
CA PRO A 65 -5.59 3.01 -0.55
C PRO A 65 -6.35 4.28 -0.17
N PRO A 66 -7.13 4.31 0.92
CA PRO A 66 -7.89 5.49 1.34
C PRO A 66 -7.03 6.75 1.46
N ALA A 67 -5.83 6.66 2.05
CA ALA A 67 -4.90 7.79 2.16
C ALA A 67 -4.49 8.35 0.77
N ALA A 68 -4.29 7.48 -0.22
CA ALA A 68 -4.00 7.91 -1.59
C ALA A 68 -5.23 8.52 -2.26
N ALA A 69 -6.42 7.93 -2.03
CA ALA A 69 -7.68 8.46 -2.55
C ALA A 69 -8.00 9.84 -1.98
N GLU A 70 -7.76 10.06 -0.68
CA GLU A 70 -7.92 11.36 0.00
C GLU A 70 -6.99 12.41 -0.60
N ALA A 71 -5.70 12.12 -0.76
CA ALA A 71 -4.75 13.05 -1.38
C ALA A 71 -5.15 13.46 -2.80
N VAL A 72 -5.69 12.52 -3.59
CA VAL A 72 -6.24 12.83 -4.93
C VAL A 72 -7.50 13.68 -4.82
N ALA A 73 -8.40 13.33 -3.89
CA ALA A 73 -9.64 14.05 -3.66
C ALA A 73 -9.41 15.50 -3.19
N ASP A 74 -8.38 15.76 -2.39
CA ASP A 74 -8.01 17.12 -1.97
C ASP A 74 -7.63 18.01 -3.15
N VAL A 75 -6.84 17.48 -4.10
CA VAL A 75 -6.48 18.20 -5.33
C VAL A 75 -7.72 18.44 -6.19
N MET A 76 -8.59 17.43 -6.33
CA MET A 76 -9.86 17.56 -7.05
C MET A 76 -10.76 18.61 -6.40
N GLY A 77 -10.94 18.55 -5.08
CA GLY A 77 -11.78 19.46 -4.30
C GLY A 77 -11.28 20.91 -4.38
N THR A 78 -9.98 21.12 -4.21
CA THR A 78 -9.34 22.44 -4.40
C THR A 78 -9.64 22.98 -5.79
N THR A 79 -9.48 22.14 -6.83
CA THR A 79 -9.75 22.53 -8.23
C THR A 79 -11.22 22.90 -8.43
N LEU A 80 -12.16 22.11 -7.90
CA LEU A 80 -13.59 22.38 -8.00
C LEU A 80 -13.98 23.70 -7.31
N LEU A 81 -13.40 23.98 -6.14
CA LEU A 81 -13.64 25.23 -5.40
C LEU A 81 -13.11 26.45 -6.15
N LEU A 82 -11.92 26.36 -6.74
CA LEU A 82 -11.33 27.43 -7.55
C LEU A 82 -12.21 27.74 -8.77
N VAL A 83 -12.63 26.71 -9.51
CA VAL A 83 -13.52 26.88 -10.67
C VAL A 83 -14.85 27.50 -10.25
N ALA A 84 -15.41 27.10 -9.11
CA ALA A 84 -16.65 27.68 -8.59
C ALA A 84 -16.51 29.18 -8.23
N GLN A 85 -15.31 29.65 -7.91
CA GLN A 85 -14.99 31.06 -7.67
C GLN A 85 -14.62 31.84 -8.93
N GLY A 86 -14.60 31.19 -10.10
CA GLY A 86 -14.21 31.79 -11.38
C GLY A 86 -12.71 31.76 -11.66
N GLU A 87 -11.92 31.11 -10.81
CA GLU A 87 -10.48 30.93 -11.04
C GLU A 87 -10.25 29.83 -12.09
N THR A 88 -9.57 30.19 -13.17
CA THR A 88 -9.29 29.29 -14.31
C THR A 88 -7.83 28.84 -14.39
N PHE A 89 -6.95 29.46 -13.59
CA PHE A 89 -5.53 29.18 -13.54
C PHE A 89 -4.99 29.42 -12.13
N VAL A 90 -4.13 28.53 -11.66
CA VAL A 90 -3.41 28.70 -10.39
C VAL A 90 -1.93 28.43 -10.59
N LEU A 91 -1.10 29.38 -10.13
CA LEU A 91 0.33 29.19 -9.96
C LEU A 91 0.59 28.87 -8.48
N SER A 92 1.17 27.71 -8.21
CA SER A 92 1.41 27.22 -6.86
C SER A 92 2.85 26.72 -6.68
N SER A 93 3.37 26.84 -5.46
CA SER A 93 4.64 26.25 -5.02
C SER A 93 4.46 24.87 -4.39
N MET A 94 3.26 24.28 -4.44
CA MET A 94 3.01 22.92 -3.96
C MET A 94 3.95 21.91 -4.65
N PRO A 95 4.56 20.98 -3.90
CA PRO A 95 5.45 19.98 -4.49
C PRO A 95 4.71 19.12 -5.53
N ILE A 96 5.36 18.84 -6.65
CA ILE A 96 4.86 17.86 -7.61
C ILE A 96 4.98 16.47 -6.96
N TRP A 97 3.84 15.84 -6.73
CA TRP A 97 3.67 14.52 -6.10
C TRP A 97 4.45 13.37 -6.77
N VAL A 98 4.80 13.48 -8.07
CA VAL A 98 5.76 12.59 -8.74
C VAL A 98 7.01 13.37 -9.10
N ARG A 99 7.99 13.45 -8.18
CA ARG A 99 9.32 14.00 -8.51
C ARG A 99 10.15 12.89 -9.17
N PRO A 100 10.65 13.07 -10.40
CA PRO A 100 11.59 12.13 -11.00
C PRO A 100 12.98 12.33 -10.37
N VAL A 101 13.11 12.06 -9.06
CA VAL A 101 14.35 12.25 -8.30
C VAL A 101 15.46 11.39 -8.88
N ALA A 102 15.15 10.17 -9.32
CA ALA A 102 16.10 9.29 -10.01
C ALA A 102 16.62 9.86 -11.34
N VAL A 103 15.79 10.61 -12.09
CA VAL A 103 16.21 11.31 -13.31
C VAL A 103 17.06 12.54 -12.95
N GLY A 104 16.70 13.27 -11.91
CA GLY A 104 17.52 14.39 -11.42
C GLY A 104 18.92 13.96 -10.97
N LEU A 105 19.02 12.81 -10.30
CA LEU A 105 20.30 12.25 -9.84
C LEU A 105 21.17 11.72 -11.00
N SER A 106 20.57 11.10 -12.02
CA SER A 106 21.32 10.58 -13.17
C SER A 106 21.88 11.69 -14.08
N VAL A 107 21.23 12.85 -14.12
CA VAL A 107 21.76 14.06 -14.79
C VAL A 107 22.92 14.66 -13.99
N ALA A 108 22.77 14.81 -12.67
CA ALA A 108 23.82 15.36 -11.81
C ALA A 108 25.11 14.52 -11.80
N GLN A 109 25.01 13.18 -11.84
CA GLN A 109 26.18 12.30 -11.96
C GLN A 109 26.91 12.43 -13.29
N ARG A 110 26.22 12.84 -14.37
CA ARG A 110 26.81 12.99 -15.70
C ARG A 110 27.60 14.29 -15.87
N GLU A 111 27.31 15.30 -15.05
CA GLU A 111 28.06 16.56 -15.02
C GLU A 111 29.33 16.48 -14.13
N ALA A 112 29.41 15.46 -13.26
CA ALA A 112 30.54 15.24 -12.36
C ALA A 112 31.60 14.27 -12.91
N ALA A 113 31.43 13.74 -14.13
CA ALA A 113 32.33 12.82 -14.83
C ALA A 113 32.91 13.48 -16.09
#